data_AF-A0A951ADX2-F1
#
_entry.id   AF-A0A951ADX2-F1
#
_cell.length_a   1.000
_cell.length_b   1.000
_cell.length_c   1.000
_cell.angle_alpha   90.00
_cell.angle_beta   90.00
_cell.angle_gamma   90.00
#
_symmetry.space_group_name_H-M   'P 1'
#
loop_
_entity.id
_entity.type
_entity.pdbx_description
1 polymer ?
#
loop_
_entity_poly.entity_id
_entity_poly.type
_entity_poly.pdbx_seq_one_letter_code
_entity_poly.pdbx_strand_id
1 'polypeptide(L)'
;MRIHNLYTDASGESHFRDIEVEWAEERRGSKLSKRLPANGIIFRETQAEHDIDWHPAPRRQYIINLDAGVKITASDGESRFIAAGDVI
;
A
#
# COMPACT_ATOMS: atom_id res chain seq x y z
N MET A 1 -3.02 4.23 11.93
CA MET A 1 -3.17 4.57 10.50
C MET A 1 -3.10 3.25 9.80
N ARG A 2 -4.10 2.93 8.98
CA ARG A 2 -4.22 1.62 8.34
C ARG A 2 -3.42 1.57 7.05
N ILE A 3 -2.72 0.46 6.82
CA ILE A 3 -2.05 0.12 5.58
C ILE A 3 -2.70 -1.15 5.03
N HIS A 4 -3.15 -1.11 3.78
CA HIS A 4 -3.59 -2.29 3.05
C HIS A 4 -2.37 -3.10 2.62
N ASN A 5 -1.93 -4.07 3.40
CA ASN A 5 -0.72 -4.81 3.06
C ASN A 5 -1.05 -6.01 2.18
N LEU A 6 -0.72 -5.92 0.89
CA LEU A 6 -0.68 -7.06 -0.04
C LEU A 6 0.62 -7.83 0.20
N TYR A 7 0.52 -9.11 0.55
CA TYR A 7 1.69 -9.96 0.81
C TYR A 7 1.53 -11.33 0.16
N THR A 8 2.66 -12.00 -0.04
CA THR A 8 2.72 -13.37 -0.53
C THR A 8 2.92 -14.33 0.64
N ASP A 9 2.14 -15.41 0.68
CA ASP A 9 2.28 -16.48 1.65
C ASP A 9 3.44 -17.44 1.30
N ALA A 10 3.52 -18.58 2.00
CA ALA A 10 4.54 -19.59 1.74
C ALA A 10 4.29 -20.42 0.46
N SER A 11 3.07 -20.41 -0.08
CA SER A 11 2.69 -21.13 -1.31
C SER A 11 2.89 -20.30 -2.57
N GLY A 12 3.12 -18.99 -2.44
CA GLY A 12 3.23 -18.06 -3.56
C GLY A 12 1.92 -17.34 -3.88
N GLU A 13 0.86 -17.59 -3.12
CA GLU A 13 -0.42 -16.90 -3.23
C GLU A 13 -0.35 -15.55 -2.51
N SER A 14 -0.92 -14.53 -3.13
CA SER A 14 -1.03 -13.19 -2.56
C SER A 14 -2.36 -12.99 -1.86
N HIS A 15 -2.31 -12.26 -0.74
CA HIS A 15 -3.44 -11.98 0.14
C HIS A 15 -3.38 -10.54 0.65
N PHE A 16 -4.53 -10.01 1.04
CA PHE A 16 -4.58 -8.78 1.81
C PHE A 16 -4.62 -9.04 3.32
N ARG A 17 -4.00 -8.13 4.06
CA ARG A 17 -4.28 -7.91 5.48
C ARG A 17 -4.19 -6.42 5.79
N ASP A 18 -4.87 -5.99 6.83
CA ASP A 18 -4.67 -4.65 7.36
C ASP A 18 -3.53 -4.65 8.39
N ILE A 19 -2.64 -3.67 8.25
CA ILE A 19 -1.63 -3.35 9.27
C ILE A 19 -1.97 -1.99 9.85
N GLU A 20 -2.04 -1.90 11.17
CA GLU A 20 -2.10 -0.62 11.85
C GLU A 20 -0.68 -0.14 12.16
N VAL A 21 -0.38 1.08 11.72
CA VAL A 21 0.86 1.76 12.09
C VAL A 21 0.88 2.00 13.59
N GLU A 22 1.89 1.44 14.25
CA GLU A 22 2.18 1.69 15.64
C GLU A 22 2.78 3.09 15.83
N TRP A 23 2.23 3.82 16.79
CA TRP A 23 2.75 5.13 17.20
C TRP A 23 3.84 4.94 18.25
N ALA A 24 5.02 5.49 17.97
CA ALA A 24 6.18 5.44 18.85
C ALA A 24 6.32 6.69 19.73
N GLU A 25 5.82 7.83 19.25
CA GLU A 25 5.88 9.10 19.98
C GLU A 25 4.57 9.88 19.81
N GLU A 26 4.19 10.59 20.88
CA GLU A 26 3.11 11.57 20.84
C GLU A 26 3.61 12.89 21.41
N ARG A 27 3.63 13.95 20.59
CA ARG A 27 4.14 15.26 20.98
C ARG A 27 3.47 16.36 20.19
N ARG A 28 3.24 17.52 20.82
CA ARG A 28 2.64 18.71 20.20
C ARG A 28 1.33 18.41 19.43
N GLY A 29 0.50 17.51 19.97
CA GLY A 29 -0.77 17.09 19.34
C GLY A 29 -0.61 16.22 18.10
N SER A 30 0.57 15.64 17.86
CA SER A 30 0.85 14.75 16.72
C SER A 30 1.30 13.38 17.20
N LYS A 31 0.91 12.33 16.47
CA LYS A 31 1.40 10.95 16.64
C LYS A 31 2.39 10.62 15.55
N LEU A 32 3.54 10.07 15.93
CA LEU A 32 4.62 9.70 15.03
C LEU A 32 4.91 8.21 15.18
N SER A 33 5.01 7.50 14.06
CA SER A 33 5.58 6.15 14.05
C SER A 33 7.10 6.22 14.21
N LYS A 34 7.75 5.06 14.37
CA LYS A 34 9.19 4.99 14.16
C LYS A 34 9.52 5.39 12.72
N ARG A 35 10.64 6.09 12.54
CA ARG A 35 11.15 6.37 11.20
C ARG A 35 11.42 5.05 10.48
N LEU A 36 10.71 4.81 9.39
CA LEU A 36 10.99 3.70 8.49
C LEU A 36 12.10 4.11 7.52
N PRO A 37 13.10 3.26 7.25
CA PRO A 37 14.11 3.56 6.25
C PRO A 37 13.47 3.60 4.85
N ALA A 38 13.85 4.59 4.06
CA ALA A 38 13.45 4.71 2.66
C ALA A 38 14.70 4.99 1.81
N ASN A 39 14.84 4.27 0.70
CA ASN A 39 16.00 4.38 -0.19
C ASN A 39 15.75 5.36 -1.36
N GLY A 40 14.57 5.96 -1.43
CA GLY A 40 14.18 6.91 -2.47
C GLY A 40 12.69 7.21 -2.47
N ILE A 41 12.28 8.19 -3.29
CA ILE A 41 10.90 8.60 -3.50
C ILE A 41 10.66 8.68 -5.00
N ILE A 42 9.46 8.30 -5.45
CA ILE A 42 9.01 8.42 -6.84
C ILE A 42 7.68 9.17 -6.83
N PHE A 43 7.58 10.21 -7.65
CA PHE A 43 6.31 10.80 -8.03
C PHE A 43 5.85 10.12 -9.31
N ARG A 44 4.68 9.49 -9.25
CA ARG A 44 4.11 8.73 -10.36
C ARG A 44 2.73 9.28 -10.66
N GLU A 45 2.50 9.57 -11.93
CA GLU A 45 1.19 9.79 -12.51
C GLU A 45 0.83 8.59 -13.38
N THR A 46 -0.45 8.26 -13.49
CA THR A 46 -0.94 7.10 -14.23
C THR A 46 -2.25 7.49 -14.90
N GLN A 47 -2.43 7.07 -16.16
CA GLN A 47 -3.64 7.36 -16.92
C GLN A 47 -4.86 6.66 -16.30
N ALA A 48 -6.06 7.21 -16.50
CA ALA A 48 -7.29 6.69 -15.89
C ALA A 48 -7.66 5.30 -16.44
N GLU A 49 -7.30 5.02 -17.69
CA GLU A 49 -7.54 3.75 -18.39
C GLU A 49 -6.51 2.68 -18.04
N HIS A 50 -5.63 2.96 -17.07
CA HIS A 50 -4.59 2.04 -16.69
C HIS A 50 -5.15 0.78 -16.04
N ASP A 51 -5.12 -0.30 -16.81
CA ASP A 51 -5.45 -1.64 -16.41
C ASP A 51 -4.28 -2.55 -16.80
N ILE A 52 -3.69 -3.24 -15.83
CA ILE A 52 -2.56 -4.15 -16.05
C ILE A 52 -3.00 -5.56 -15.69
N ASP A 53 -2.76 -6.50 -16.61
CA ASP A 53 -2.95 -7.92 -16.38
C ASP A 53 -2.07 -8.46 -15.24
N TRP A 54 -2.32 -9.68 -14.78
CA TRP A 54 -1.62 -10.31 -13.66
C TRP A 54 -0.09 -10.25 -13.76
N HIS A 55 0.55 -9.72 -12.72
CA HIS A 55 2.01 -9.60 -12.65
C HIS A 55 2.48 -9.55 -11.19
N PRO A 56 3.74 -9.97 -10.91
CA PRO A 56 4.36 -9.72 -9.62
C PRO A 56 4.64 -8.22 -9.42
N ALA A 57 4.41 -7.71 -8.21
CA ALA A 57 4.88 -6.37 -7.86
C ALA A 57 6.43 -6.33 -7.96
N PRO A 58 7.02 -5.28 -8.55
CA PRO A 58 8.45 -5.25 -8.87
C PRO A 58 9.35 -5.22 -7.62
N ARG A 59 8.81 -4.81 -6.47
CA ARG A 59 9.51 -4.75 -5.18
C ARG A 59 8.51 -4.53 -4.04
N ARG A 60 8.98 -4.77 -2.81
CA ARG A 60 8.32 -4.29 -1.59
C ARG A 60 8.47 -2.76 -1.50
N GLN A 61 7.35 -2.06 -1.42
CA GLN A 61 7.30 -0.59 -1.38
C GLN A 61 5.97 -0.16 -0.77
N TYR A 62 5.92 1.08 -0.29
CA TYR A 62 4.66 1.75 0.03
C TYR A 62 4.22 2.60 -1.15
N ILE A 63 2.93 2.56 -1.47
CA ILE A 63 2.29 3.48 -2.41
C ILE A 63 1.28 4.30 -1.63
N ILE A 64 1.38 5.63 -1.75
CA ILE A 64 0.47 6.59 -1.15
C ILE A 64 -0.32 7.22 -2.29
N ASN A 65 -1.60 6.90 -2.38
CA ASN A 65 -2.46 7.47 -3.41
C ASN A 65 -2.85 8.90 -3.02
N LEU A 66 -2.68 9.88 -3.92
CA LEU A 66 -2.90 11.29 -3.58
C LEU A 66 -4.24 11.84 -4.06
N ASP A 67 -4.67 11.48 -5.28
CA ASP A 67 -5.82 12.11 -5.94
C ASP A 67 -6.91 11.10 -6.34
N ALA A 68 -6.52 9.95 -6.91
CA ALA A 68 -7.42 8.88 -7.30
C ALA A 68 -7.11 7.57 -6.57
N GLY A 69 -8.14 6.73 -6.43
CA GLY A 69 -7.98 5.38 -5.91
C GLY A 69 -7.72 4.35 -7.01
N VAL A 70 -7.28 3.16 -6.60
CA VAL A 70 -7.02 2.02 -7.49
C VAL A 70 -7.71 0.77 -6.94
N LYS A 71 -8.29 -0.04 -7.83
CA LYS A 71 -8.71 -1.39 -7.46
C LYS A 71 -7.55 -2.36 -7.67
N ILE A 72 -7.22 -3.13 -6.65
CA ILE A 72 -6.18 -4.17 -6.72
C ILE A 72 -6.81 -5.49 -6.31
N THR A 73 -6.49 -6.54 -7.07
CA THR A 73 -6.96 -7.90 -6.84
C THR A 73 -5.77 -8.78 -6.50
N ALA A 74 -5.85 -9.46 -5.37
CA ALA A 74 -4.90 -10.47 -4.94
C ALA A 74 -5.22 -11.80 -5.66
N SER A 75 -4.24 -12.70 -5.74
CA SER A 75 -4.37 -13.95 -6.49
C SER A 75 -5.35 -14.94 -5.86
N ASP A 76 -5.64 -14.78 -4.56
CA ASP A 76 -6.72 -15.50 -3.87
C ASP A 76 -8.14 -15.01 -4.26
N GLY A 77 -8.21 -13.98 -5.11
CA GLY A 77 -9.45 -13.38 -5.61
C GLY A 77 -9.97 -12.19 -4.79
N GLU A 78 -9.41 -11.91 -3.61
CA GLU A 78 -9.81 -10.74 -2.83
C GLU A 78 -9.48 -9.46 -3.59
N SER A 79 -10.46 -8.57 -3.72
CA SER A 79 -10.25 -7.24 -4.32
C SER A 79 -10.48 -6.15 -3.30
N ARG A 80 -9.59 -5.16 -3.27
CA ARG A 80 -9.76 -3.93 -2.49
C ARG A 80 -9.69 -2.71 -3.38
N PHE A 81 -10.51 -1.71 -3.05
CA PHE A 81 -10.33 -0.36 -3.55
C PHE A 81 -9.47 0.41 -2.55
N ILE A 82 -8.33 0.90 -3.01
CA ILE A 82 -7.36 1.69 -2.23
C ILE A 82 -7.60 3.15 -2.60
N ALA A 83 -8.27 3.91 -1.74
CA ALA A 83 -8.73 5.24 -2.07
C ALA A 83 -7.59 6.27 -2.08
N ALA A 84 -7.89 7.50 -2.52
CA ALA A 84 -7.01 8.64 -2.29
C ALA A 84 -6.82 8.85 -0.78
N GLY A 85 -5.58 9.05 -0.34
CA GLY A 85 -5.16 9.14 1.05
C GLY A 85 -4.82 7.80 1.72
N ASP A 86 -5.15 6.66 1.10
CA ASP A 86 -4.80 5.34 1.61
C ASP A 86 -3.37 4.92 1.24
N VAL A 87 -2.84 3.96 1.99
CA VAL A 87 -1.50 3.37 1.81
C VAL A 87 -1.61 1.87 1.55
N ILE A 88 -0.83 1.36 0.60
CA ILE A 88 -0.61 -0.08 0.32
C ILE A 88 0.89 -0.40 0.30
#